data_AF-A0A0S8EAI9-F1
#
_entry.id   AF-A0A0S8EAI9-F1
#
_cell.length_a   1.000
_cell.length_b   1.000
_cell.length_c   1.000
_cell.angle_alpha   90.00
_cell.angle_beta   90.00
_cell.angle_gamma   90.00
#
_symmetry.space_group_name_H-M   'P 1'
#
loop_
_entity.id
_entity.type
_entity.pdbx_description
1 polymer ?
#
loop_
_entity_poly.entity_id
_entity_poly.type
_entity_poly.pdbx_seq_one_letter_code
_entity_poly.pdbx_strand_id
1 'polypeptide(L)'
;MVSGKEPNGLFDDLLFPKIFRTFRVAIQPTKLIIAFLGVAVICLAGWFMDLGRTVVVGTYGPDEVTELGIYMNSLDEPGAAIQAHIDKYGDTGERAGVFSTLWHFGSAKFHTALRELFEFNFTSVGENLRDCFRAVTWAFRYHYAYCLVFVTIALAVISVAGGALCRIAALQFAQGEKPGLTEAVRFSVKRFSSLFTAPLAPIGIMLFMGLFIFVLGLAGNIPHVGELIVVLGTPLALINGALIAVILIGAVAGFGLMFPAVAYDGSDCFDSISRSFSYVYAQPSRMACYTVIAAVYGAVCYVFVRFYAFLMLSITYCLLQLGIWTDSSTTGVDKLSAIWPRPEFMNFLASSDQAPTTMPERFAAWLVWLFVLMVVGLIVSFIISFYFSANTIIYSLMRNRVDKTALNDVCTHFDETEIETSTAQLQPGQDQ
;
A
#
# COMPACT_ATOMS: atom_id res chain seq x y z
N MET A 1 46.84 -1.62 34.14
CA MET A 1 46.02 -2.67 33.50
C MET A 1 45.22 -2.01 32.39
N VAL A 2 45.32 -2.64 31.22
CA VAL A 2 44.94 -2.25 29.85
C VAL A 2 43.71 -1.34 29.73
N SER A 3 43.96 -0.15 29.19
CA SER A 3 42.98 0.69 28.50
C SER A 3 42.51 -0.05 27.25
N GLY A 4 41.26 -0.50 27.26
CA GLY A 4 40.59 -1.06 26.09
C GLY A 4 40.23 0.07 25.14
N LYS A 5 41.09 0.32 24.15
CA LYS A 5 40.68 0.98 22.91
C LYS A 5 39.63 0.08 22.26
N GLU A 6 38.37 0.51 22.29
CA GLU A 6 37.38 -0.02 21.35
C GLU A 6 37.90 0.28 19.93
N PRO A 7 37.96 -0.72 19.04
CA PRO A 7 38.37 -0.47 17.67
C PRO A 7 37.29 0.37 17.01
N ASN A 8 37.62 1.64 16.69
CA ASN A 8 36.85 2.50 15.81
C ASN A 8 36.55 1.74 14.51
N GLY A 9 35.36 1.14 14.43
CA GLY A 9 34.88 0.53 13.22
C GLY A 9 34.43 1.63 12.27
N LEU A 10 35.01 1.69 11.07
CA LEU A 10 34.47 2.44 9.92
C LEU A 10 32.97 2.14 9.65
N PHE A 11 32.43 1.09 10.27
CA PHE A 11 31.03 0.66 10.24
C PHE A 11 30.14 1.19 11.37
N ASP A 12 30.67 1.76 12.47
CA ASP A 12 29.84 2.33 13.53
C ASP A 12 29.20 3.67 13.13
N ASP A 13 29.87 4.40 12.22
CA ASP A 13 29.31 5.58 11.57
C ASP A 13 28.29 5.24 10.45
N LEU A 14 28.32 3.99 9.98
CA LEU A 14 27.37 3.53 8.99
C LEU A 14 26.07 3.14 9.70
N LEU A 15 25.06 4.01 9.62
CA LEU A 15 23.75 3.77 10.23
C LEU A 15 22.90 2.70 9.50
N PHE A 16 23.32 2.23 8.33
CA PHE A 16 22.57 1.26 7.53
C PHE A 16 22.29 -0.10 8.23
N PRO A 17 23.14 -0.65 9.13
CA PRO A 17 22.85 -1.90 9.82
C PRO A 17 21.57 -1.82 10.67
N LYS A 18 21.14 -0.60 11.04
CA LYS A 18 19.89 -0.38 11.77
C LYS A 18 18.66 -0.75 10.92
N ILE A 19 18.76 -0.76 9.59
CA ILE A 19 17.71 -1.22 8.68
C ILE A 19 17.42 -2.71 8.89
N PHE A 20 18.40 -3.54 9.27
CA PHE A 20 18.15 -4.96 9.55
C PHE A 20 17.30 -5.19 10.81
N ARG A 21 17.18 -4.19 11.69
CA ARG A 21 16.23 -4.26 12.82
C ARG A 21 14.78 -4.20 12.37
N THR A 22 14.50 -3.75 11.14
CA THR A 22 13.14 -3.62 10.58
C THR A 22 12.37 -4.92 10.66
N PHE A 23 12.99 -6.08 10.42
CA PHE A 23 12.31 -7.38 10.48
C PHE A 23 11.75 -7.68 11.89
N ARG A 24 12.59 -7.51 12.91
CA ARG A 24 12.19 -7.71 14.32
C ARG A 24 11.11 -6.73 14.75
N VAL A 25 11.19 -5.50 14.23
CA VAL A 25 10.20 -4.45 14.45
C VAL A 25 8.88 -4.79 13.74
N ALA A 26 8.91 -5.32 12.53
CA ALA A 26 7.73 -5.61 11.71
C ALA A 26 6.91 -6.82 12.19
N ILE A 27 7.55 -7.83 12.79
CA ILE A 27 6.90 -9.08 13.25
C ILE A 27 6.11 -8.91 14.56
N GLN A 28 6.18 -7.75 15.22
CA GLN A 28 5.48 -7.55 16.49
C GLN A 28 3.97 -7.84 16.34
N PRO A 29 3.38 -8.71 17.19
CA PRO A 29 1.98 -9.12 17.05
C PRO A 29 1.00 -7.95 16.97
N THR A 30 1.22 -6.90 17.77
CA THR A 30 0.40 -5.68 17.76
C THR A 30 0.34 -5.05 16.37
N LYS A 31 1.47 -4.97 15.65
CA LYS A 31 1.52 -4.39 14.30
C LYS A 31 0.87 -5.29 13.27
N LEU A 32 1.10 -6.60 13.36
CA LEU A 32 0.44 -7.56 12.48
C LEU A 32 -1.07 -7.52 12.64
N ILE A 33 -1.59 -7.39 13.87
CA ILE A 33 -3.03 -7.24 14.13
C ILE A 33 -3.58 -5.95 13.53
N ILE A 34 -2.90 -4.80 13.72
CA ILE A 34 -3.35 -3.51 13.13
C ILE A 34 -3.36 -3.58 11.61
N ALA A 35 -2.29 -4.09 11.01
CA ALA A 35 -2.18 -4.24 9.57
C ALA A 35 -3.24 -5.20 9.02
N PHE A 36 -3.47 -6.33 9.70
CA PHE A 36 -4.50 -7.31 9.34
C PHE A 36 -5.90 -6.73 9.42
N LEU A 37 -6.24 -6.04 10.51
CA LEU A 37 -7.53 -5.37 10.65
C LEU A 37 -7.70 -4.27 9.60
N GLY A 38 -6.66 -3.49 9.30
CA GLY A 38 -6.70 -2.48 8.24
C GLY A 38 -6.99 -3.09 6.86
N VAL A 39 -6.27 -4.16 6.49
CA VAL A 39 -6.52 -4.89 5.23
C VAL A 39 -7.92 -5.50 5.21
N ALA A 40 -8.34 -6.13 6.32
CA ALA A 40 -9.66 -6.73 6.42
C ALA A 40 -10.77 -5.69 6.22
N VAL A 41 -10.67 -4.51 6.83
CA VAL A 41 -11.64 -3.42 6.64
C VAL A 41 -11.65 -2.92 5.19
N ILE A 42 -10.49 -2.77 4.54
CA ILE A 42 -10.40 -2.37 3.12
C ILE A 42 -11.05 -3.42 2.21
N CYS A 43 -10.76 -4.70 2.43
CA CYS A 43 -11.35 -5.79 1.65
C CYS A 43 -12.86 -5.90 1.88
N LEU A 44 -13.34 -5.74 3.11
CA LEU A 44 -14.77 -5.73 3.43
C LEU A 44 -15.49 -4.54 2.79
N ALA A 45 -14.87 -3.35 2.77
CA ALA A 45 -15.41 -2.19 2.09
C ALA A 45 -15.51 -2.42 0.58
N GLY A 46 -14.47 -2.96 -0.05
CA GLY A 46 -14.49 -3.31 -1.48
C GLY A 46 -15.57 -4.35 -1.81
N TRP A 47 -15.65 -5.41 -1.01
CA TRP A 47 -16.68 -6.45 -1.15
C TRP A 47 -18.11 -5.90 -0.97
N PHE A 48 -18.31 -5.01 0.00
CA PHE A 48 -19.61 -4.35 0.20
C PHE A 48 -19.98 -3.45 -0.98
N MET A 49 -19.02 -2.68 -1.51
CA MET A 49 -19.27 -1.82 -2.67
C MET A 49 -19.52 -2.62 -3.95
N ASP A 50 -19.01 -3.85 -4.04
CA ASP A 50 -19.24 -4.76 -5.17
C ASP A 50 -20.67 -5.31 -5.26
N LEU A 51 -21.52 -5.09 -4.25
CA LEU A 51 -22.96 -5.37 -4.32
C LEU A 51 -23.64 -4.65 -5.50
N GLY A 52 -23.09 -3.51 -5.94
CA GLY A 52 -23.59 -2.75 -7.09
C GLY A 52 -23.34 -3.39 -8.46
N ARG A 53 -22.48 -4.43 -8.55
CA ARG A 53 -22.16 -5.21 -9.75
C ARG A 53 -22.15 -4.40 -11.06
N THR A 54 -21.20 -3.49 -11.21
CA THR A 54 -21.16 -2.54 -12.33
C THR A 54 -20.36 -3.01 -13.54
N VAL A 55 -19.59 -4.11 -13.42
CA VAL A 55 -18.73 -4.61 -14.51
C VAL A 55 -19.49 -5.67 -15.31
N VAL A 56 -19.58 -5.50 -16.62
CA VAL A 56 -20.18 -6.47 -17.54
C VAL A 56 -19.21 -7.64 -17.76
N VAL A 57 -19.71 -8.85 -17.58
CA VAL A 57 -19.00 -10.08 -17.91
C VAL A 57 -19.62 -10.62 -19.19
N GLY A 58 -18.78 -10.98 -20.16
CA GLY A 58 -19.22 -11.65 -21.37
C GLY A 58 -18.41 -12.90 -21.63
N THR A 59 -18.94 -13.79 -22.45
CA THR A 59 -18.29 -15.05 -22.80
C THR A 59 -17.71 -14.96 -24.22
N TYR A 60 -16.42 -15.24 -24.35
CA TYR A 60 -15.74 -15.43 -25.64
C TYR A 60 -15.30 -16.88 -25.75
N GLY A 61 -16.18 -17.74 -26.30
CA GLY A 61 -15.94 -19.18 -26.31
C GLY A 61 -16.16 -19.79 -24.93
N PRO A 62 -15.27 -20.68 -24.43
CA PRO A 62 -15.39 -21.25 -23.09
C PRO A 62 -14.92 -20.30 -21.97
N ASP A 63 -14.25 -19.19 -22.30
CA ASP A 63 -13.64 -18.30 -21.32
C ASP A 63 -14.54 -17.09 -21.02
N GLU A 64 -14.74 -16.84 -19.72
CA GLU A 64 -15.35 -15.60 -19.22
C GLU A 64 -14.35 -14.45 -19.32
N VAL A 65 -14.75 -13.38 -20.02
CA VAL A 65 -13.93 -12.18 -20.21
C VAL A 65 -14.65 -10.97 -19.61
N THR A 66 -13.96 -10.29 -18.72
CA THR A 66 -14.42 -9.04 -18.10
C THR A 66 -14.08 -7.84 -18.96
N GLU A 67 -14.75 -6.70 -18.75
CA GLU A 67 -14.39 -5.42 -19.37
C GLU A 67 -12.90 -5.08 -19.21
N LEU A 68 -12.32 -5.37 -18.05
CA LEU A 68 -10.90 -5.17 -17.79
C LEU A 68 -10.03 -6.05 -18.69
N GLY A 69 -10.40 -7.32 -18.90
CA GLY A 69 -9.68 -8.22 -19.81
C GLY A 69 -9.64 -7.69 -21.24
N ILE A 70 -10.75 -7.13 -21.72
CA ILE A 70 -10.83 -6.51 -23.04
C ILE A 70 -9.96 -5.26 -23.10
N TYR A 71 -10.04 -4.40 -22.10
CA TYR A 71 -9.24 -3.19 -22.00
C TYR A 71 -7.73 -3.45 -22.03
N MET A 72 -7.29 -4.54 -21.40
CA MET A 72 -5.88 -4.96 -21.41
C MET A 72 -5.42 -5.43 -22.79
N ASN A 73 -6.27 -6.21 -23.48
CA ASN A 73 -5.96 -6.86 -24.75
C ASN A 73 -6.12 -5.95 -25.97
N SER A 74 -6.89 -4.86 -25.87
CA SER A 74 -7.04 -3.86 -26.93
C SER A 74 -5.92 -2.81 -26.86
N LEU A 75 -4.97 -2.85 -27.80
CA LEU A 75 -3.82 -1.94 -27.85
C LEU A 75 -4.10 -0.62 -28.56
N ASP A 76 -4.95 -0.61 -29.60
CA ASP A 76 -5.15 0.56 -30.47
C ASP A 76 -6.35 1.43 -30.04
N GLU A 77 -7.53 0.84 -29.82
CA GLU A 77 -8.77 1.56 -29.45
C GLU A 77 -9.53 0.90 -28.29
N PRO A 78 -9.02 1.02 -27.04
CA PRO A 78 -9.64 0.38 -25.89
C PRO A 78 -11.06 0.87 -25.56
N GLY A 79 -11.38 2.12 -25.90
CA GLY A 79 -12.71 2.69 -25.67
C GLY A 79 -13.80 2.09 -26.56
N ALA A 80 -13.51 1.93 -27.86
CA ALA A 80 -14.45 1.35 -28.80
C ALA A 80 -14.69 -0.14 -28.52
N ALA A 81 -13.64 -0.88 -28.15
CA ALA A 81 -13.72 -2.30 -27.80
C ALA A 81 -14.58 -2.55 -26.55
N ILE A 82 -14.43 -1.71 -25.52
CA ILE A 82 -15.30 -1.80 -24.32
C ILE A 82 -16.73 -1.48 -24.67
N GLN A 83 -16.99 -0.41 -25.43
CA GLN A 83 -18.36 -0.03 -25.77
C GLN A 83 -19.07 -1.14 -26.56
N ALA A 84 -18.39 -1.72 -27.55
CA ALA A 84 -18.93 -2.84 -28.31
C ALA A 84 -19.21 -4.07 -27.42
N HIS A 85 -18.40 -4.29 -26.39
CA HIS A 85 -18.65 -5.37 -25.41
C HIS A 85 -19.85 -5.07 -24.51
N ILE A 86 -19.96 -3.85 -24.00
CA ILE A 86 -21.09 -3.40 -23.18
C ILE A 86 -22.39 -3.49 -23.98
N ASP A 87 -22.39 -3.05 -25.24
CA ASP A 87 -23.57 -3.11 -26.11
C ASP A 87 -23.98 -4.57 -26.40
N LYS A 88 -23.01 -5.49 -26.46
CA LYS A 88 -23.26 -6.91 -26.76
C LYS A 88 -23.70 -7.73 -25.55
N TYR A 89 -23.14 -7.47 -24.37
CA TYR A 89 -23.34 -8.29 -23.17
C TYR A 89 -24.03 -7.55 -22.00
N GLY A 90 -24.33 -6.26 -22.15
CA GLY A 90 -24.98 -5.45 -21.12
C GLY A 90 -26.34 -6.01 -20.68
N ASP A 91 -27.04 -6.68 -21.61
CA ASP A 91 -28.35 -7.30 -21.41
C ASP A 91 -28.29 -8.78 -21.03
N THR A 92 -27.17 -9.48 -21.24
CA THR A 92 -27.02 -10.92 -20.92
C THR A 92 -26.86 -11.21 -19.42
N GLY A 93 -26.84 -10.18 -18.58
CA GLY A 93 -27.15 -10.28 -17.14
C GLY A 93 -26.00 -10.67 -16.20
N GLU A 94 -24.89 -11.24 -16.70
CA GLU A 94 -23.74 -11.54 -15.86
C GLU A 94 -22.91 -10.27 -15.57
N ARG A 95 -22.87 -9.91 -14.28
CA ARG A 95 -22.16 -8.72 -13.82
C ARG A 95 -21.28 -9.05 -12.62
N ALA A 96 -20.06 -8.53 -12.65
CA ALA A 96 -19.08 -8.63 -11.59
C ALA A 96 -18.92 -7.29 -10.85
N GLY A 97 -18.33 -7.35 -9.66
CA GLY A 97 -17.93 -6.17 -8.89
C GLY A 97 -16.55 -5.66 -9.31
N VAL A 98 -16.33 -4.35 -9.20
CA VAL A 98 -15.06 -3.70 -9.60
C VAL A 98 -13.90 -4.21 -8.74
N PHE A 99 -14.10 -4.36 -7.43
CA PHE A 99 -13.06 -4.85 -6.54
C PHE A 99 -12.74 -6.31 -6.79
N SER A 100 -13.72 -7.17 -7.01
CA SER A 100 -13.52 -8.58 -7.37
C SER A 100 -12.71 -8.70 -8.66
N THR A 101 -13.08 -7.95 -9.71
CA THR A 101 -12.32 -7.93 -10.98
C THR A 101 -10.87 -7.48 -10.77
N LEU A 102 -10.65 -6.38 -10.04
CA LEU A 102 -9.30 -5.89 -9.75
C LEU A 102 -8.51 -6.83 -8.83
N TRP A 103 -9.17 -7.46 -7.86
CA TRP A 103 -8.55 -8.40 -6.92
C TRP A 103 -8.07 -9.66 -7.64
N HIS A 104 -8.90 -10.25 -8.50
CA HIS A 104 -8.52 -11.41 -9.30
C HIS A 104 -7.38 -11.07 -10.27
N PHE A 105 -7.49 -9.95 -10.98
CA PHE A 105 -6.44 -9.47 -11.88
C PHE A 105 -5.13 -9.20 -11.15
N GLY A 106 -5.19 -8.45 -10.04
CA GLY A 106 -4.02 -8.10 -9.22
C GLY A 106 -3.36 -9.33 -8.59
N SER A 107 -4.15 -10.28 -8.09
CA SER A 107 -3.65 -11.57 -7.58
C SER A 107 -2.93 -12.35 -8.68
N ALA A 108 -3.52 -12.48 -9.87
CA ALA A 108 -2.88 -13.19 -10.98
C ALA A 108 -1.54 -12.54 -11.37
N LYS A 109 -1.52 -11.20 -11.54
CA LYS A 109 -0.32 -10.44 -11.88
C LYS A 109 0.74 -10.51 -10.78
N PHE A 110 0.36 -10.48 -9.51
CA PHE A 110 1.28 -10.64 -8.39
C PHE A 110 1.96 -12.02 -8.40
N HIS A 111 1.20 -13.09 -8.63
CA HIS A 111 1.76 -14.43 -8.73
C HIS A 111 2.71 -14.58 -9.93
N THR A 112 2.37 -14.00 -11.08
CA THR A 112 3.24 -13.98 -12.26
C THR A 112 4.52 -13.20 -12.00
N ALA A 113 4.41 -11.97 -11.47
CA ALA A 113 5.57 -11.14 -11.17
C ALA A 113 6.49 -11.79 -10.13
N LEU A 114 5.94 -12.48 -9.12
CA LEU A 114 6.76 -13.24 -8.18
C LEU A 114 7.51 -14.38 -8.84
N ARG A 115 6.85 -15.18 -9.69
CA ARG A 115 7.49 -16.29 -10.41
C ARG A 115 8.65 -15.79 -11.26
N GLU A 116 8.41 -14.74 -12.04
CA GLU A 116 9.40 -14.10 -12.90
C GLU A 116 10.55 -13.48 -12.14
N LEU A 117 10.29 -12.92 -10.94
CA LEU A 117 11.33 -12.40 -10.06
C LEU A 117 12.29 -13.52 -9.60
N PHE A 118 11.77 -14.72 -9.30
CA PHE A 118 12.62 -15.88 -8.98
C PHE A 118 13.39 -16.39 -10.21
N GLU A 119 12.88 -16.16 -11.41
CA GLU A 119 13.56 -16.44 -12.69
C GLU A 119 14.50 -15.30 -13.14
N PHE A 120 14.64 -14.24 -12.33
CA PHE A 120 15.44 -13.04 -12.64
C PHE A 120 15.00 -12.31 -13.93
N ASN A 121 13.74 -12.45 -14.35
CA ASN A 121 13.18 -11.75 -15.51
C ASN A 121 12.62 -10.38 -15.11
N PHE A 122 13.51 -9.42 -14.88
CA PHE A 122 13.13 -8.07 -14.44
C PHE A 122 12.30 -7.29 -15.47
N THR A 123 12.41 -7.59 -16.76
CA THR A 123 11.63 -6.93 -17.82
C THR A 123 10.15 -7.25 -17.68
N SER A 124 9.83 -8.54 -17.50
CA SER A 124 8.43 -8.98 -17.36
C SER A 124 7.80 -8.50 -16.04
N VAL A 125 8.59 -8.38 -14.97
CA VAL A 125 8.13 -7.73 -13.72
C VAL A 125 7.73 -6.27 -13.98
N GLY A 126 8.48 -5.55 -14.82
CA GLY A 126 8.14 -4.19 -15.25
C GLY A 126 6.86 -4.12 -16.09
N GLU A 127 6.64 -5.08 -16.99
CA GLU A 127 5.42 -5.19 -17.78
C GLU A 127 4.20 -5.48 -16.92
N ASN A 128 4.31 -6.41 -15.97
CA ASN A 128 3.25 -6.71 -15.00
C ASN A 128 2.91 -5.49 -14.13
N LEU A 129 3.91 -4.70 -13.73
CA LEU A 129 3.69 -3.45 -13.01
C LEU A 129 2.96 -2.41 -13.87
N ARG A 130 3.34 -2.28 -15.15
CA ARG A 130 2.65 -1.40 -16.12
C ARG A 130 1.19 -1.81 -16.30
N ASP A 131 0.91 -3.11 -16.38
CA ASP A 131 -0.46 -3.64 -16.51
C ASP A 131 -1.31 -3.32 -15.27
N CYS A 132 -0.75 -3.39 -14.07
CA CYS A 132 -1.43 -2.96 -12.85
C CYS A 132 -1.82 -1.47 -12.92
N PHE A 133 -0.94 -0.59 -13.41
CA PHE A 133 -1.27 0.83 -13.61
C PHE A 133 -2.37 1.03 -14.66
N ARG A 134 -2.34 0.25 -15.76
CA ARG A 134 -3.42 0.29 -16.76
C ARG A 134 -4.75 -0.17 -16.16
N ALA A 135 -4.76 -1.21 -15.31
CA ALA A 135 -5.98 -1.69 -14.66
C ALA A 135 -6.57 -0.67 -13.70
N VAL A 136 -5.72 0.04 -12.93
CA VAL A 136 -6.16 1.17 -12.10
C VAL A 136 -6.73 2.30 -12.98
N THR A 137 -6.06 2.62 -14.09
CA THR A 137 -6.54 3.64 -15.04
C THR A 137 -7.92 3.30 -15.60
N TRP A 138 -8.15 2.04 -15.95
CA TRP A 138 -9.47 1.54 -16.37
C TRP A 138 -10.53 1.79 -15.30
N ALA A 139 -10.25 1.39 -14.06
CA ALA A 139 -11.19 1.55 -12.96
C ALA A 139 -11.58 3.02 -12.76
N PHE A 140 -10.61 3.95 -12.76
CA PHE A 140 -10.90 5.39 -12.66
C PHE A 140 -11.65 5.95 -13.87
N ARG A 141 -11.37 5.44 -15.08
CA ARG A 141 -11.96 5.98 -16.32
C ARG A 141 -13.42 5.58 -16.51
N TYR A 142 -13.78 4.35 -16.14
CA TYR A 142 -15.11 3.77 -16.36
C TYR A 142 -15.95 3.69 -15.08
N HIS A 143 -15.31 3.60 -13.91
CA HIS A 143 -15.98 3.48 -12.61
C HIS A 143 -15.51 4.57 -11.62
N TYR A 144 -15.45 5.83 -12.07
CA TYR A 144 -14.93 6.95 -11.27
C TYR A 144 -15.61 7.11 -9.89
N ALA A 145 -16.94 6.98 -9.83
CA ALA A 145 -17.70 7.15 -8.58
C ALA A 145 -17.35 6.05 -7.55
N TYR A 146 -17.20 4.81 -8.03
CA TYR A 146 -16.74 3.69 -7.22
C TYR A 146 -15.32 3.96 -6.70
N CYS A 147 -14.39 4.31 -7.59
CA CYS A 147 -12.99 4.56 -7.22
C CYS A 147 -12.86 5.71 -6.22
N LEU A 148 -13.62 6.79 -6.37
CA LEU A 148 -13.56 7.94 -5.47
C LEU A 148 -13.97 7.56 -4.04
N VAL A 149 -15.08 6.84 -3.89
CA VAL A 149 -15.55 6.36 -2.58
C VAL A 149 -14.56 5.35 -2.00
N PHE A 150 -14.11 4.37 -2.79
CA PHE A 150 -13.21 3.32 -2.34
C PHE A 150 -11.85 3.87 -1.90
N VAL A 151 -11.24 4.77 -2.68
CA VAL A 151 -9.96 5.41 -2.35
C VAL A 151 -10.07 6.25 -1.09
N THR A 152 -11.19 6.95 -0.88
CA THR A 152 -11.42 7.73 0.34
C THR A 152 -11.47 6.83 1.58
N ILE A 153 -12.19 5.71 1.50
CA ILE A 153 -12.25 4.71 2.58
C ILE A 153 -10.88 4.09 2.81
N ALA A 154 -10.21 3.64 1.75
CA ALA A 154 -8.89 3.00 1.83
C ALA A 154 -7.86 3.95 2.44
N LEU A 155 -7.84 5.21 2.00
CA LEU A 155 -6.96 6.24 2.55
C LEU A 155 -7.26 6.51 4.03
N ALA A 156 -8.53 6.59 4.44
CA ALA A 156 -8.88 6.78 5.84
C ALA A 156 -8.38 5.61 6.71
N VAL A 157 -8.56 4.37 6.25
CA VAL A 157 -8.07 3.18 6.96
C VAL A 157 -6.54 3.16 7.00
N ILE A 158 -5.87 3.43 5.87
CA ILE A 158 -4.40 3.51 5.80
C ILE A 158 -3.86 4.64 6.69
N SER A 159 -4.57 5.76 6.80
CA SER A 159 -4.18 6.89 7.66
C SER A 159 -4.12 6.45 9.12
N VAL A 160 -5.18 5.78 9.60
CA VAL A 160 -5.22 5.27 10.99
C VAL A 160 -4.23 4.11 11.20
N ALA A 161 -4.24 3.10 10.34
CA ALA A 161 -3.39 1.93 10.49
C ALA A 161 -1.90 2.27 10.29
N GLY A 162 -1.56 2.99 9.23
CA GLY A 162 -0.22 3.45 8.91
C GLY A 162 0.35 4.38 9.98
N GLY A 163 -0.45 5.33 10.48
CA GLY A 163 -0.06 6.17 11.61
C GLY A 163 0.29 5.36 12.86
N ALA A 164 -0.51 4.33 13.16
CA ALA A 164 -0.31 3.49 14.33
C ALA A 164 0.93 2.62 14.18
N LEU A 165 1.15 2.06 12.99
CA LEU A 165 2.34 1.29 12.64
C LEU A 165 3.61 2.15 12.76
N CYS A 166 3.59 3.37 12.21
CA CYS A 166 4.68 4.33 12.32
C CYS A 166 4.95 4.71 13.78
N ARG A 167 3.91 4.96 14.58
CA ARG A 167 4.07 5.29 16.00
C ARG A 167 4.72 4.15 16.80
N ILE A 168 4.26 2.92 16.60
CA ILE A 168 4.86 1.75 17.27
C ILE A 168 6.31 1.56 16.80
N ALA A 169 6.59 1.70 15.50
CA ALA A 169 7.94 1.59 14.96
C ALA A 169 8.88 2.69 15.50
N ALA A 170 8.41 3.92 15.63
CA ALA A 170 9.17 5.04 16.17
C ALA A 170 9.56 4.80 17.63
N LEU A 171 8.58 4.50 18.50
CA LEU A 171 8.82 4.23 19.92
C LEU A 171 9.72 3.01 20.15
N GLN A 172 9.51 1.94 19.38
CA GLN A 172 10.31 0.73 19.49
C GLN A 172 11.75 0.94 19.01
N PHE A 173 11.96 1.73 17.96
CA PHE A 173 13.29 1.98 17.42
C PHE A 173 14.08 2.97 18.27
N ALA A 174 13.43 4.03 18.73
CA ALA A 174 14.05 5.14 19.45
C ALA A 174 14.26 4.85 20.95
N GLN A 175 13.21 4.35 21.61
CA GLN A 175 13.18 4.19 23.07
C GLN A 175 13.20 2.70 23.49
N GLY A 176 13.04 1.77 22.54
CA GLY A 176 12.93 0.34 22.86
C GLY A 176 11.58 -0.06 23.46
N GLU A 177 10.63 0.87 23.52
CA GLU A 177 9.31 0.66 24.11
C GLU A 177 8.38 -0.11 23.19
N LYS A 178 7.43 -0.83 23.78
CA LYS A 178 6.41 -1.59 23.06
C LYS A 178 5.03 -1.03 23.42
N PRO A 179 4.57 0.04 22.77
CA PRO A 179 3.27 0.62 23.06
C PRO A 179 2.14 -0.37 22.80
N GLY A 180 1.05 -0.20 23.55
CA GLY A 180 -0.15 -1.03 23.42
C GLY A 180 -0.91 -0.76 22.12
N LEU A 181 -1.77 -1.70 21.71
CA LEU A 181 -2.64 -1.56 20.53
C LEU A 181 -3.49 -0.29 20.62
N THR A 182 -4.17 -0.11 21.75
CA THR A 182 -5.09 1.01 21.99
C THR A 182 -4.38 2.36 21.98
N GLU A 183 -3.16 2.41 22.52
CA GLU A 183 -2.35 3.63 22.57
C GLU A 183 -1.94 4.07 21.17
N ALA A 184 -1.43 3.15 20.34
CA ALA A 184 -1.03 3.44 18.97
C ALA A 184 -2.20 3.88 18.08
N VAL A 185 -3.36 3.22 18.21
CA VAL A 185 -4.57 3.60 17.47
C VAL A 185 -5.10 4.94 17.95
N ARG A 186 -5.12 5.20 19.27
CA ARG A 186 -5.56 6.50 19.83
C ARG A 186 -4.72 7.66 19.29
N PHE A 187 -3.40 7.51 19.25
CA PHE A 187 -2.50 8.51 18.65
C PHE A 187 -2.92 8.82 17.19
N SER A 188 -3.16 7.78 16.40
CA SER A 188 -3.48 7.92 14.98
C SER A 188 -4.85 8.54 14.74
N VAL A 189 -5.83 8.24 15.60
CA VAL A 189 -7.17 8.85 15.55
C VAL A 189 -7.09 10.33 15.94
N LYS A 190 -6.32 10.68 16.99
CA LYS A 190 -6.11 12.08 17.38
C LYS A 190 -5.46 12.90 16.26
N ARG A 191 -4.49 12.33 15.55
CA ARG A 191 -3.77 12.98 14.44
C ARG A 191 -4.33 12.63 13.06
N PHE A 192 -5.57 12.13 12.99
CA PHE A 192 -6.17 11.63 11.75
C PHE A 192 -6.16 12.69 10.63
N SER A 193 -6.48 13.95 10.95
CA SER A 193 -6.48 15.03 9.96
C SER A 193 -5.10 15.23 9.32
N SER A 194 -4.03 15.26 10.12
CA SER A 194 -2.65 15.39 9.61
C SER A 194 -2.26 14.19 8.74
N LEU A 195 -2.55 12.96 9.19
CA LEU A 195 -2.23 11.73 8.48
C LEU A 195 -3.03 11.57 7.17
N PHE A 196 -4.29 11.96 7.17
CA PHE A 196 -5.19 11.87 6.01
C PHE A 196 -4.86 12.92 4.95
N THR A 197 -4.55 14.15 5.38
CA THR A 197 -4.27 15.27 4.46
C THR A 197 -2.84 15.29 3.95
N ALA A 198 -1.86 14.71 4.66
CA ALA A 198 -0.46 14.74 4.24
C ALA A 198 -0.22 14.14 2.82
N PRO A 199 -0.81 12.99 2.44
CA PRO A 199 -0.73 12.48 1.06
C PRO A 199 -1.50 13.32 0.02
N LEU A 200 -2.59 13.98 0.44
CA LEU A 200 -3.49 14.73 -0.45
C LEU A 200 -3.02 16.15 -0.71
N ALA A 201 -2.36 16.77 0.25
CA ALA A 201 -1.95 18.16 0.19
C ALA A 201 -0.98 18.45 -0.99
N PRO A 202 0.04 17.62 -1.30
CA PRO A 202 0.86 17.84 -2.50
C PRO A 202 0.02 17.83 -3.79
N ILE A 203 -0.96 16.92 -3.88
CA ILE A 203 -1.89 16.84 -5.02
C ILE A 203 -2.73 18.13 -5.09
N GLY A 204 -3.26 18.59 -3.97
CA GLY A 204 -4.01 19.85 -3.88
C GLY A 204 -3.19 21.06 -4.31
N ILE A 205 -1.93 21.17 -3.87
CA ILE A 205 -1.03 22.26 -4.25
C ILE A 205 -0.71 22.20 -5.75
N MET A 206 -0.44 21.00 -6.30
CA MET A 206 -0.21 20.82 -7.74
C MET A 206 -1.43 21.20 -8.57
N LEU A 207 -2.64 20.82 -8.15
CA LEU A 207 -3.89 21.20 -8.81
C LEU A 207 -4.12 22.71 -8.75
N PHE A 208 -3.86 23.34 -7.61
CA PHE A 208 -3.99 24.79 -7.44
C PHE A 208 -3.02 25.55 -8.34
N MET A 209 -1.74 25.17 -8.37
CA MET A 209 -0.75 25.78 -9.28
C MET A 209 -1.09 25.49 -10.75
N GLY A 210 -1.52 24.26 -11.05
CA GLY A 210 -1.93 23.84 -12.39
C GLY A 210 -3.15 24.59 -12.90
N LEU A 211 -4.07 24.99 -12.01
CA LEU A 211 -5.24 25.80 -12.35
C LEU A 211 -4.83 27.15 -12.97
N PHE A 212 -3.78 27.81 -12.47
CA PHE A 212 -3.30 29.06 -13.06
C PHE A 212 -2.78 28.87 -14.49
N ILE A 213 -2.03 27.79 -14.72
CA ILE A 213 -1.52 27.43 -16.05
C ILE A 213 -2.71 27.11 -16.98
N PHE A 214 -3.69 26.37 -16.48
CA PHE A 214 -4.89 26.01 -17.23
C PHE A 214 -5.73 27.25 -17.61
N VAL A 215 -5.96 28.17 -16.68
CA VAL A 215 -6.67 29.44 -16.93
C VAL A 215 -5.92 30.29 -17.94
N LEU A 216 -4.59 30.36 -17.87
CA LEU A 216 -3.78 31.04 -18.89
C LEU A 216 -3.96 30.39 -20.27
N GLY A 217 -3.98 29.06 -20.33
CA GLY A 217 -4.26 28.31 -21.56
C GLY A 217 -5.65 28.61 -22.12
N LEU A 218 -6.68 28.68 -21.28
CA LEU A 218 -8.03 29.07 -21.67
C LEU A 218 -8.08 30.51 -22.21
N ALA A 219 -7.37 31.44 -21.59
CA ALA A 219 -7.28 32.83 -22.06
C ALA A 219 -6.64 32.94 -23.45
N GLY A 220 -5.80 31.97 -23.82
CA GLY A 220 -5.21 31.85 -25.15
C GLY A 220 -6.21 31.65 -26.28
N ASN A 221 -7.43 31.17 -25.99
CA ASN A 221 -8.46 30.94 -27.02
C ASN A 221 -9.15 32.22 -27.49
N ILE A 222 -8.85 33.39 -26.91
CA ILE A 222 -9.45 34.67 -27.30
C ILE A 222 -8.81 35.15 -28.62
N PRO A 223 -9.59 35.40 -29.69
CA PRO A 223 -9.04 35.85 -30.96
C PRO A 223 -8.30 37.20 -30.81
N HIS A 224 -7.13 37.32 -31.47
CA HIS A 224 -6.22 38.48 -31.52
C HIS A 224 -5.54 38.88 -30.19
N VAL A 225 -6.21 38.75 -29.04
CA VAL A 225 -5.65 39.15 -27.74
C VAL A 225 -5.04 37.97 -26.98
N GLY A 226 -5.55 36.75 -27.21
CA GLY A 226 -5.12 35.54 -26.49
C GLY A 226 -3.65 35.21 -26.67
N GLU A 227 -3.11 35.40 -27.88
CA GLU A 227 -1.67 35.19 -28.18
C GLU A 227 -0.78 36.08 -27.30
N LEU A 228 -1.14 37.36 -27.16
CA LEU A 228 -0.38 38.32 -26.36
C LEU A 228 -0.44 37.98 -24.86
N ILE A 229 -1.61 37.56 -24.37
CA ILE A 229 -1.81 37.14 -22.97
C ILE A 229 -0.97 35.91 -22.66
N VAL A 230 -0.96 34.91 -23.54
CA VAL A 230 -0.18 33.68 -23.35
C VAL A 230 1.30 34.00 -23.34
N VAL A 231 1.81 34.80 -24.29
CA VAL A 231 3.23 35.18 -24.33
C VAL A 231 3.64 35.92 -23.06
N LEU A 232 2.82 36.88 -22.60
CA LEU A 232 3.10 37.64 -21.39
C LEU A 232 3.00 36.80 -20.12
N GLY A 233 2.07 35.83 -20.07
CA GLY A 233 1.87 34.93 -18.93
C GLY A 233 2.80 33.71 -18.91
N THR A 234 3.48 33.40 -20.02
CA THR A 234 4.36 32.24 -20.14
C THR A 234 5.45 32.19 -19.06
N PRO A 235 6.14 33.29 -18.70
CA PRO A 235 7.10 33.26 -17.59
C PRO A 235 6.48 32.81 -16.26
N LEU A 236 5.27 33.28 -15.93
CA LEU A 236 4.54 32.86 -14.73
C LEU A 236 4.12 31.38 -14.81
N ALA A 237 3.71 30.92 -16.00
CA ALA A 237 3.37 29.53 -16.22
C ALA A 237 4.59 28.60 -16.10
N LEU A 238 5.76 29.01 -16.61
CA LEU A 238 7.01 28.26 -16.46
C LEU A 238 7.44 28.18 -15.00
N ILE A 239 7.28 29.25 -14.21
CA ILE A 239 7.55 29.23 -12.76
C ILE A 239 6.62 28.22 -12.07
N ASN A 240 5.30 28.28 -12.34
CA ASN A 240 4.36 27.30 -11.77
C ASN A 240 4.68 25.87 -12.22
N GLY A 241 5.02 25.68 -13.49
CA GLY A 241 5.42 24.37 -14.02
C GLY A 241 6.67 23.82 -13.35
N ALA A 242 7.68 24.66 -13.12
CA ALA A 242 8.88 24.29 -12.39
C ALA A 242 8.56 23.92 -10.92
N LEU A 243 7.69 24.70 -10.24
CA LEU A 243 7.25 24.38 -8.88
C LEU A 243 6.48 23.07 -8.82
N ILE A 244 5.55 22.82 -9.75
CA ILE A 244 4.83 21.54 -9.86
C ILE A 244 5.82 20.39 -10.07
N ALA A 245 6.83 20.56 -10.93
CA ALA A 245 7.83 19.53 -11.17
C ALA A 245 8.64 19.20 -9.91
N VAL A 246 9.06 20.22 -9.14
CA VAL A 246 9.73 20.02 -7.85
C VAL A 246 8.78 19.31 -6.88
N ILE A 247 7.56 19.80 -6.69
CA ILE A 247 6.59 19.18 -5.77
C ILE A 247 6.30 17.73 -6.17
N LEU A 248 6.19 17.42 -7.45
CA LEU A 248 5.95 16.07 -7.95
C LEU A 248 7.12 15.13 -7.61
N ILE A 249 8.35 15.56 -7.88
CA ILE A 249 9.55 14.78 -7.54
C ILE A 249 9.63 14.55 -6.03
N GLY A 250 9.42 15.61 -5.24
CA GLY A 250 9.41 15.55 -3.78
C GLY A 250 8.29 14.66 -3.23
N ALA A 251 7.09 14.74 -3.80
CA ALA A 251 5.94 13.93 -3.41
C ALA A 251 6.18 12.45 -3.68
N VAL A 252 6.67 12.09 -4.87
CA VAL A 252 6.94 10.68 -5.22
C VAL A 252 8.06 10.11 -4.36
N ALA A 253 9.17 10.83 -4.22
CA ALA A 253 10.33 10.36 -3.46
C ALA A 253 10.08 10.39 -1.93
N GLY A 254 9.40 11.43 -1.44
CA GLY A 254 9.15 11.67 -0.01
C GLY A 254 7.88 11.02 0.53
N PHE A 255 7.03 10.42 -0.32
CA PHE A 255 5.74 9.84 0.08
C PHE A 255 5.85 8.93 1.31
N GLY A 256 6.84 8.03 1.32
CA GLY A 256 7.06 7.08 2.41
C GLY A 256 7.42 7.75 3.75
N LEU A 257 7.95 8.97 3.73
CA LEU A 257 8.44 9.69 4.91
C LEU A 257 7.37 10.59 5.57
N MET A 258 6.26 10.88 4.89
CA MET A 258 5.21 11.76 5.40
C MET A 258 4.54 11.23 6.68
N PHE A 259 4.22 9.93 6.70
CA PHE A 259 3.63 9.25 7.87
C PHE A 259 4.63 9.18 9.06
N PRO A 260 5.88 8.74 8.85
CA PRO A 260 6.93 8.82 9.87
C PRO A 260 7.14 10.22 10.46
N ALA A 261 7.06 11.29 9.64
CA ALA A 261 7.22 12.66 10.10
C ALA A 261 6.15 13.06 11.13
N VAL A 262 4.91 12.63 10.92
CA VAL A 262 3.83 12.85 11.90
C VAL A 262 4.06 12.01 13.16
N ALA A 263 4.54 10.78 13.02
CA ALA A 263 4.74 9.86 14.14
C ALA A 263 5.94 10.20 15.06
N TYR A 264 7.04 10.71 14.48
CA TYR A 264 8.24 11.12 15.22
C TYR A 264 8.10 12.50 15.84
N ASP A 265 7.57 13.45 15.07
CA ASP A 265 7.67 14.87 15.41
C ASP A 265 6.32 15.50 15.75
N GLY A 266 5.22 14.75 15.65
CA GLY A 266 3.87 15.29 15.89
C GLY A 266 3.50 16.41 14.90
N SER A 267 4.10 16.40 13.71
CA SER A 267 3.98 17.46 12.71
C SER A 267 2.58 17.56 12.10
N ASP A 268 2.18 18.78 11.75
CA ASP A 268 1.01 19.04 10.92
C ASP A 268 1.30 18.68 9.45
N CYS A 269 0.26 18.57 8.62
CA CYS A 269 0.38 18.08 7.24
C CYS A 269 1.43 18.84 6.41
N PHE A 270 1.47 20.17 6.50
CA PHE A 270 2.45 20.99 5.76
C PHE A 270 3.87 20.83 6.30
N ASP A 271 4.06 20.70 7.61
CA ASP A 271 5.38 20.47 8.21
C ASP A 271 5.90 19.07 7.86
N SER A 272 5.03 18.05 7.91
CA SER A 272 5.31 16.69 7.45
C SER A 272 5.81 16.66 6.01
N ILE A 273 5.12 17.37 5.11
CA ILE A 273 5.51 17.48 3.70
C ILE A 273 6.85 18.20 3.56
N SER A 274 7.01 19.35 4.21
CA SER A 274 8.23 20.14 4.16
C SER A 274 9.46 19.35 4.61
N ARG A 275 9.37 18.62 5.73
CA ARG A 275 10.45 17.75 6.23
C ARG A 275 10.74 16.60 5.28
N SER A 276 9.68 15.93 4.79
CA SER A 276 9.85 14.81 3.85
C SER A 276 10.60 15.25 2.59
N PHE A 277 10.26 16.42 2.03
CA PHE A 277 10.92 16.96 0.84
C PHE A 277 12.33 17.42 1.15
N SER A 278 12.53 18.11 2.27
CA SER A 278 13.83 18.60 2.71
C SER A 278 14.85 17.46 2.85
N TYR A 279 14.45 16.32 3.41
CA TYR A 279 15.35 15.17 3.53
C TYR A 279 15.68 14.53 2.18
N VAL A 280 14.70 14.44 1.27
CA VAL A 280 14.91 13.94 -0.09
C VAL A 280 15.92 14.82 -0.83
N TYR A 281 15.75 16.14 -0.79
CA TYR A 281 16.62 17.07 -1.51
C TYR A 281 17.98 17.29 -0.85
N ALA A 282 18.07 17.19 0.49
CA ALA A 282 19.33 17.33 1.20
C ALA A 282 20.30 16.19 0.90
N GLN A 283 19.83 14.93 0.86
CA GLN A 283 20.69 13.76 0.66
C GLN A 283 20.02 12.68 -0.23
N PRO A 284 19.76 12.96 -1.52
CA PRO A 284 18.99 12.09 -2.40
C PRO A 284 19.63 10.72 -2.62
N SER A 285 20.95 10.66 -2.76
CA SER A 285 21.69 9.42 -2.97
C SER A 285 21.61 8.46 -1.78
N ARG A 286 21.62 9.00 -0.55
CA ARG A 286 21.53 8.20 0.68
C ARG A 286 20.11 7.73 0.91
N MET A 287 19.12 8.60 0.68
CA MET A 287 17.71 8.20 0.73
C MET A 287 17.44 7.06 -0.25
N ALA A 288 17.90 7.19 -1.50
CA ALA A 288 17.77 6.15 -2.51
C ALA A 288 18.45 4.85 -2.07
N CYS A 289 19.69 4.93 -1.57
CA CYS A 289 20.42 3.76 -1.07
C CYS A 289 19.71 3.05 0.09
N TYR A 290 19.23 3.80 1.10
CA TYR A 290 18.48 3.22 2.22
C TYR A 290 17.17 2.58 1.78
N THR A 291 16.46 3.20 0.85
CA THR A 291 15.22 2.65 0.28
C THR A 291 15.49 1.36 -0.50
N VAL A 292 16.55 1.32 -1.33
CA VAL A 292 16.94 0.12 -2.07
C VAL A 292 17.37 -1.01 -1.13
N ILE A 293 18.20 -0.71 -0.12
CA ILE A 293 18.61 -1.71 0.89
C ILE A 293 17.40 -2.25 1.64
N ALA A 294 16.48 -1.37 2.06
CA ALA A 294 15.25 -1.78 2.74
C ALA A 294 14.34 -2.62 1.84
N ALA A 295 14.23 -2.29 0.55
CA ALA A 295 13.44 -3.05 -0.41
C ALA A 295 14.02 -4.46 -0.66
N VAL A 296 15.33 -4.57 -0.88
CA VAL A 296 16.02 -5.87 -1.04
C VAL A 296 15.87 -6.71 0.22
N TYR A 297 16.12 -6.11 1.39
CA TYR A 297 15.94 -6.81 2.66
C TYR A 297 14.49 -7.25 2.89
N GLY A 298 13.53 -6.39 2.56
CA GLY A 298 12.10 -6.69 2.62
C GLY A 298 11.70 -7.85 1.71
N ALA A 299 12.25 -7.92 0.50
CA ALA A 299 12.02 -9.04 -0.42
C ALA A 299 12.53 -10.37 0.17
N VAL A 300 13.73 -10.38 0.75
CA VAL A 300 14.30 -11.57 1.43
C VAL A 300 13.42 -11.97 2.62
N CYS A 301 13.00 -11.00 3.45
CA CYS A 301 12.11 -11.26 4.57
C CYS A 301 10.73 -11.79 4.14
N TYR A 302 10.18 -11.27 3.03
CA TYR A 302 8.93 -11.74 2.46
C TYR A 302 9.04 -13.21 2.02
N VAL A 303 10.12 -13.58 1.31
CA VAL A 303 10.37 -14.98 0.93
C VAL A 303 10.47 -15.87 2.17
N PHE A 304 11.15 -15.42 3.22
CA PHE A 304 11.24 -16.16 4.48
C PHE A 304 9.88 -16.36 5.17
N VAL A 305 9.07 -15.31 5.30
CA VAL A 305 7.73 -15.38 5.91
C VAL A 305 6.80 -16.27 5.08
N ARG A 306 6.87 -16.17 3.75
CA ARG A 306 6.13 -17.03 2.83
C ARG A 306 6.56 -18.49 2.94
N PHE A 307 7.86 -18.76 3.04
CA PHE A 307 8.39 -20.10 3.28
C PHE A 307 7.93 -20.68 4.61
N TYR A 308 7.93 -19.89 5.68
CA TYR A 308 7.38 -20.31 6.97
C TYR A 308 5.89 -20.68 6.86
N ALA A 309 5.08 -19.86 6.18
CA ALA A 309 3.66 -20.16 5.96
C ALA A 309 3.48 -21.44 5.12
N PHE A 310 4.26 -21.61 4.05
CA PHE A 310 4.26 -22.82 3.24
C PHE A 310 4.62 -24.06 4.07
N LEU A 311 5.66 -23.99 4.91
CA LEU A 311 6.07 -25.08 5.78
C LEU A 311 4.98 -25.44 6.80
N MET A 312 4.38 -24.43 7.42
CA MET A 312 3.26 -24.60 8.36
C MET A 312 2.09 -25.31 7.69
N LEU A 313 1.63 -24.83 6.54
CA LEU A 313 0.54 -25.45 5.78
C LEU A 313 0.91 -26.86 5.30
N SER A 314 2.14 -27.07 4.82
CA SER A 314 2.60 -28.37 4.32
C SER A 314 2.69 -29.43 5.40
N ILE A 315 3.19 -29.07 6.59
CA ILE A 315 3.24 -29.98 7.74
C ILE A 315 1.82 -30.33 8.18
N THR A 316 0.93 -29.34 8.30
CA THR A 316 -0.48 -29.58 8.64
C THR A 316 -1.16 -30.49 7.62
N TYR A 317 -0.96 -30.24 6.33
CA TYR A 317 -1.49 -31.07 5.25
C TYR A 317 -0.97 -32.50 5.33
N CYS A 318 0.35 -32.68 5.48
CA CYS A 318 0.98 -33.99 5.57
C CYS A 318 0.46 -34.80 6.77
N LEU A 319 0.35 -34.18 7.95
CA LEU A 319 -0.19 -34.83 9.14
C LEU A 319 -1.67 -35.18 9.00
N LEU A 320 -2.47 -34.32 8.36
CA LEU A 320 -3.87 -34.63 8.04
C LEU A 320 -3.98 -35.79 7.05
N GLN A 321 -3.11 -35.83 6.03
CA GLN A 321 -3.09 -36.91 5.03
C GLN A 321 -2.78 -38.26 5.68
N LEU A 322 -1.88 -38.30 6.67
CA LEU A 322 -1.62 -39.51 7.46
C LEU A 322 -2.82 -39.95 8.31
N GLY A 323 -3.72 -39.03 8.67
CA GLY A 323 -4.89 -39.30 9.50
C GLY A 323 -6.16 -39.66 8.74
N ILE A 324 -6.27 -39.30 7.45
CA ILE A 324 -7.47 -39.49 6.63
C ILE A 324 -7.25 -40.65 5.65
N TRP A 325 -7.95 -41.75 5.88
CA TRP A 325 -7.80 -43.00 5.11
C TRP A 325 -9.02 -43.29 4.22
N THR A 326 -9.84 -42.27 3.94
CA THR A 326 -11.11 -42.43 3.22
C THR A 326 -11.09 -41.66 1.92
N ASP A 327 -11.61 -42.27 0.87
CA ASP A 327 -11.87 -41.60 -0.41
C ASP A 327 -12.99 -40.57 -0.28
N SER A 328 -12.97 -39.57 -1.15
CA SER A 328 -14.05 -38.59 -1.26
C SER A 328 -15.32 -39.23 -1.85
N SER A 329 -16.41 -38.48 -1.84
CA SER A 329 -17.64 -38.81 -2.57
C SER A 329 -17.44 -39.01 -4.09
N THR A 330 -16.29 -38.61 -4.65
CA THR A 330 -15.91 -38.77 -6.05
C THR A 330 -14.89 -39.91 -6.18
N THR A 331 -15.18 -40.90 -7.03
CA THR A 331 -14.33 -42.08 -7.23
C THR A 331 -12.92 -41.69 -7.67
N GLY A 332 -11.90 -42.08 -6.90
CA GLY A 332 -10.49 -41.88 -7.24
C GLY A 332 -9.86 -40.57 -6.75
N VAL A 333 -10.57 -39.77 -5.93
CA VAL A 333 -10.04 -38.56 -5.31
C VAL A 333 -10.01 -38.71 -3.78
N ASP A 334 -8.85 -38.48 -3.17
CA ASP A 334 -8.69 -38.45 -1.71
C ASP A 334 -9.65 -37.41 -1.09
N LYS A 335 -10.29 -37.76 0.03
CA LYS A 335 -11.19 -36.83 0.73
C LYS A 335 -10.51 -35.53 1.15
N LEU A 336 -9.22 -35.60 1.49
CA LEU A 336 -8.44 -34.43 1.87
C LEU A 336 -8.21 -33.49 0.68
N SER A 337 -7.83 -34.00 -0.50
CA SER A 337 -7.57 -33.16 -1.67
C SER A 337 -8.83 -32.48 -2.20
N ALA A 338 -10.00 -33.11 -2.02
CA ALA A 338 -11.29 -32.51 -2.32
C ALA A 338 -11.67 -31.34 -1.37
N ILE A 339 -11.27 -31.42 -0.09
CA ILE A 339 -11.57 -30.39 0.93
C ILE A 339 -10.52 -29.27 0.91
N TRP A 340 -9.24 -29.65 0.84
CA TRP A 340 -8.11 -28.76 0.86
C TRP A 340 -7.09 -29.23 -0.17
N PRO A 341 -6.90 -28.50 -1.28
CA PRO A 341 -5.86 -28.83 -2.24
C PRO A 341 -4.47 -28.75 -1.60
N ARG A 342 -3.53 -29.53 -2.14
CA ARG A 342 -2.14 -29.53 -1.66
C ARG A 342 -1.58 -28.10 -1.71
N PRO A 343 -1.05 -27.56 -0.59
CA PRO A 343 -0.50 -26.22 -0.59
C PRO A 343 0.75 -26.17 -1.48
N GLU A 344 0.79 -25.22 -2.40
CA GLU A 344 1.96 -24.94 -3.24
C GLU A 344 2.63 -23.64 -2.80
N PHE A 345 3.95 -23.57 -2.91
CA PHE A 345 4.70 -22.38 -2.52
C PHE A 345 4.23 -21.12 -3.26
N MET A 346 3.84 -21.25 -4.52
CA MET A 346 3.37 -20.14 -5.35
C MET A 346 1.87 -19.90 -5.20
N ASN A 347 1.05 -20.89 -4.86
CA ASN A 347 -0.39 -20.71 -4.75
C ASN A 347 -0.95 -21.38 -3.49
N PHE A 348 -1.21 -20.58 -2.46
CA PHE A 348 -1.82 -21.08 -1.21
C PHE A 348 -3.34 -21.22 -1.29
N LEU A 349 -4.00 -20.43 -2.14
CA LEU A 349 -5.47 -20.40 -2.28
C LEU A 349 -5.93 -21.17 -3.52
N ALA A 350 -5.23 -22.23 -3.90
CA ALA A 350 -5.64 -23.09 -5.00
C ALA A 350 -7.06 -23.63 -4.75
N SER A 351 -7.91 -23.55 -5.77
CA SER A 351 -9.23 -24.21 -5.78
C SER A 351 -9.08 -25.63 -6.34
N SER A 352 -9.83 -26.58 -5.79
CA SER A 352 -9.93 -27.92 -6.39
C SER A 352 -10.67 -27.82 -7.72
N ASP A 353 -10.12 -28.39 -8.79
CA ASP A 353 -10.77 -28.49 -10.10
C ASP A 353 -12.03 -29.38 -10.05
N GLN A 354 -12.14 -30.25 -9.04
CA GLN A 354 -13.30 -31.08 -8.81
C GLN A 354 -13.99 -30.61 -7.53
N ALA A 355 -15.12 -29.93 -7.69
CA ALA A 355 -15.86 -29.35 -6.58
C ALA A 355 -16.46 -30.45 -5.68
N PRO A 356 -16.35 -30.35 -4.35
CA PRO A 356 -16.99 -31.29 -3.44
C PRO A 356 -18.49 -31.36 -3.71
N THR A 357 -19.00 -32.58 -3.88
CA THR A 357 -20.39 -32.79 -4.31
C THR A 357 -21.37 -32.73 -3.14
N THR A 358 -20.90 -33.05 -1.92
CA THR A 358 -21.75 -33.08 -0.72
C THR A 358 -21.68 -31.78 0.08
N MET A 359 -22.81 -31.38 0.69
CA MET A 359 -22.93 -30.19 1.54
C MET A 359 -21.90 -30.12 2.70
N PRO A 360 -21.64 -31.19 3.47
CA PRO A 360 -20.66 -31.13 4.55
C PRO A 360 -19.22 -30.95 4.02
N GLU A 361 -18.87 -31.56 2.89
CA GLU A 361 -17.55 -31.38 2.27
C GLU A 361 -17.37 -29.94 1.77
N ARG A 362 -18.42 -29.33 1.20
CA ARG A 362 -18.42 -27.91 0.80
C ARG A 362 -18.21 -26.97 1.99
N PHE A 363 -18.90 -27.23 3.10
CA PHE A 363 -18.75 -26.42 4.31
C PHE A 363 -17.34 -26.57 4.90
N ALA A 364 -16.80 -27.78 4.95
CA ALA A 364 -15.43 -28.03 5.40
C ALA A 364 -14.40 -27.33 4.49
N ALA A 365 -14.55 -27.44 3.17
CA ALA A 365 -13.67 -26.79 2.21
C ALA A 365 -13.70 -25.26 2.35
N TRP A 366 -14.90 -24.68 2.51
CA TRP A 366 -15.06 -23.24 2.77
C TRP A 366 -14.38 -22.80 4.07
N LEU A 367 -14.53 -23.58 5.14
CA LEU A 367 -13.92 -23.26 6.43
C LEU A 367 -12.39 -23.33 6.38
N VAL A 368 -11.82 -24.37 5.74
CA VAL A 368 -10.37 -24.47 5.53
C VAL A 368 -9.86 -23.33 4.65
N TRP A 369 -10.57 -23.02 3.56
CA TRP A 369 -10.24 -21.88 2.71
C TRP A 369 -10.20 -20.56 3.50
N LEU A 370 -11.15 -20.34 4.42
CA LEU A 370 -11.17 -19.17 5.29
C LEU A 370 -9.94 -19.10 6.21
N PHE A 371 -9.52 -20.22 6.80
CA PHE A 371 -8.30 -20.24 7.62
C PHE A 371 -7.03 -19.98 6.80
N VAL A 372 -6.93 -20.58 5.61
CA VAL A 372 -5.80 -20.32 4.70
C VAL A 372 -5.80 -18.86 4.25
N LEU A 373 -6.97 -18.27 4.01
CA LEU A 373 -7.12 -16.84 3.71
C LEU A 373 -6.61 -15.98 4.86
N MET A 374 -6.86 -16.34 6.13
CA MET A 374 -6.28 -15.62 7.27
C MET A 374 -4.75 -15.71 7.29
N VAL A 375 -4.16 -16.87 6.97
CA VAL A 375 -2.70 -17.04 6.85
C VAL A 375 -2.15 -16.13 5.74
N VAL A 376 -2.78 -16.11 4.57
CA VAL A 376 -2.39 -15.19 3.47
C VAL A 376 -2.53 -13.74 3.91
N GLY A 377 -3.61 -13.39 4.60
CA GLY A 377 -3.83 -12.05 5.16
C GLY A 377 -2.73 -11.64 6.13
N LEU A 378 -2.21 -12.55 6.96
CA LEU A 378 -1.08 -12.27 7.85
C LEU A 378 0.23 -12.04 7.07
N ILE A 379 0.46 -12.74 5.96
CA ILE A 379 1.61 -12.48 5.08
C ILE A 379 1.52 -11.07 4.49
N VAL A 380 0.35 -10.68 3.97
CA VAL A 380 0.11 -9.31 3.46
C VAL A 380 0.29 -8.27 4.56
N SER A 381 -0.21 -8.57 5.77
CA SER A 381 -0.07 -7.70 6.94
C SER A 381 1.40 -7.48 7.33
N PHE A 382 2.23 -8.52 7.20
CA PHE A 382 3.67 -8.40 7.39
C PHE A 382 4.31 -7.45 6.37
N ILE A 383 3.94 -7.52 5.09
CA ILE A 383 4.46 -6.61 4.06
C ILE A 383 4.14 -5.15 4.41
N ILE A 384 2.90 -4.87 4.79
CA ILE A 384 2.46 -3.52 5.16
C ILE A 384 3.19 -3.05 6.43
N SER A 385 3.26 -3.90 7.47
CA SER A 385 3.99 -3.61 8.70
C SER A 385 5.47 -3.33 8.43
N PHE A 386 6.09 -4.10 7.54
CA PHE A 386 7.48 -3.92 7.12
C PHE A 386 7.67 -2.59 6.38
N TYR A 387 6.79 -2.25 5.43
CA TYR A 387 6.85 -1.00 4.68
C TYR A 387 6.83 0.23 5.61
N PHE A 388 5.84 0.31 6.51
CA PHE A 388 5.75 1.43 7.45
C PHE A 388 6.91 1.44 8.44
N SER A 389 7.35 0.28 8.93
CA SER A 389 8.50 0.19 9.84
C SER A 389 9.81 0.62 9.16
N ALA A 390 10.04 0.20 7.93
CA ALA A 390 11.23 0.54 7.14
C ALA A 390 11.30 2.04 6.92
N ASN A 391 10.21 2.65 6.43
CA ASN A 391 10.15 4.10 6.21
C ASN A 391 10.32 4.90 7.51
N THR A 392 9.81 4.38 8.62
CA THR A 392 9.99 5.00 9.95
C THR A 392 11.45 4.99 10.39
N ILE A 393 12.15 3.87 10.17
CA ILE A 393 13.58 3.79 10.44
C ILE A 393 14.36 4.71 9.50
N ILE A 394 14.08 4.69 8.20
CA ILE A 394 14.72 5.57 7.21
C ILE A 394 14.52 7.05 7.60
N TYR A 395 13.32 7.44 8.02
CA TYR A 395 13.04 8.79 8.51
C TYR A 395 13.96 9.18 9.67
N SER A 396 14.05 8.33 10.71
CA SER A 396 14.94 8.60 11.84
C SER A 396 16.41 8.72 11.44
N LEU A 397 16.87 7.90 10.49
CA LEU A 397 18.24 7.96 9.98
C LEU A 397 18.49 9.27 9.23
N MET A 398 17.50 9.74 8.46
CA MET A 398 17.61 11.00 7.73
C MET A 398 17.53 12.22 8.64
N ARG A 399 16.61 12.22 9.60
CA ARG A 399 16.54 13.24 10.65
C ARG A 399 17.86 13.37 11.42
N ASN A 400 18.48 12.24 11.79
CA ASN A 400 19.78 12.28 12.46
C ASN A 400 20.91 12.84 11.60
N ARG A 401 20.87 12.62 10.28
CA ARG A 401 21.95 13.05 9.37
C ARG A 401 21.77 14.47 8.85
N VAL A 402 20.55 14.91 8.58
CA VAL A 402 20.23 16.25 8.08
C VAL A 402 20.11 17.23 9.25
N ASP A 403 19.33 16.90 10.27
CA ASP A 403 19.00 17.82 11.37
C ASP A 403 19.88 17.62 12.61
N LYS A 404 20.76 16.61 12.61
CA LYS A 404 21.61 16.23 13.75
C LYS A 404 20.83 15.88 15.02
N THR A 405 19.54 15.57 14.90
CA THR A 405 18.72 15.18 16.04
C THR A 405 19.06 13.77 16.51
N ALA A 406 18.98 13.51 17.82
CA ALA A 406 19.25 12.19 18.37
C ALA A 406 18.21 11.17 17.90
N LEU A 407 18.62 9.93 17.64
CA LEU A 407 17.71 8.86 17.19
C LEU A 407 16.66 8.46 18.22
N ASN A 408 16.90 8.79 19.49
CA ASN A 408 16.03 8.43 20.61
C ASN A 408 14.96 9.51 20.88
N ASP A 409 15.08 10.66 20.21
CA ASP A 409 14.18 11.79 20.38
C ASP A 409 12.89 11.54 19.59
N VAL A 410 11.80 11.33 20.29
CA VAL A 410 10.46 11.08 19.73
C VAL A 410 9.49 11.92 20.52
N CYS A 411 8.59 12.63 19.84
CA CYS A 411 7.52 13.39 20.46
C CYS A 411 6.76 12.48 21.44
N THR A 412 6.86 12.78 22.72
CA THR A 412 6.22 12.03 23.79
C THR A 412 4.84 12.60 24.10
N HIS A 413 4.04 11.86 24.87
CA HIS A 413 2.71 12.32 25.30
C HIS A 413 2.75 13.67 26.05
N PHE A 414 3.88 14.00 26.69
CA PHE A 414 4.07 15.28 27.39
C PHE A 414 4.19 16.45 26.42
N ASP A 415 4.86 16.26 25.30
CA ASP A 415 5.00 17.28 24.24
C ASP A 415 3.65 17.58 23.58
N GLU A 416 2.76 16.58 23.45
CA GLU A 416 1.40 16.78 22.95
C GLU A 416 0.54 17.63 23.90
N THR A 417 0.64 17.40 25.22
CA THR A 417 -0.08 18.22 26.20
C THR A 417 0.43 19.66 26.23
N GLU A 418 1.74 19.90 26.09
CA GLU A 418 2.27 21.27 25.98
C GLU A 418 1.78 21.98 24.71
N ILE A 419 1.72 21.30 23.56
CA ILE A 419 1.20 21.88 22.31
C ILE A 419 -0.30 22.20 22.43
N GLU A 420 -1.12 21.30 22.97
CA GLU A 420 -2.55 21.54 23.20
C GLU A 420 -2.76 22.72 24.18
N THR A 421 -1.95 22.78 25.26
CA THR A 421 -2.05 23.86 26.25
C THR A 421 -1.59 25.20 25.68
N SER A 422 -0.51 25.24 24.89
CA SER A 422 -0.03 26.46 24.21
C SER A 422 -1.04 26.98 23.18
N THR A 423 -1.66 26.08 22.41
CA THR A 423 -2.67 26.45 21.41
C THR A 423 -3.95 26.98 22.08
N ALA A 424 -4.36 26.39 23.20
CA ALA A 424 -5.48 26.88 24.01
C ALA A 424 -5.16 28.22 24.72
N GLN A 425 -3.91 28.42 25.16
CA GLN A 425 -3.43 29.67 25.78
C GLN A 425 -3.18 30.81 24.78
N LEU A 426 -3.13 30.52 23.47
CA LEU A 426 -3.14 31.52 22.39
C LEU A 426 -4.56 31.96 22.00
N GLN A 427 -5.60 31.33 22.57
CA GLN A 427 -7.01 31.64 22.34
C GLN A 427 -7.76 32.34 23.51
N PRO A 428 -7.17 33.20 24.38
CA PRO A 428 -7.95 33.93 25.38
C PRO A 428 -8.38 35.29 24.83
N GLY A 429 -9.70 35.45 24.65
CA GLY A 429 -10.36 36.76 24.72
C GLY A 429 -10.51 37.55 23.43
N GLN A 430 -11.36 37.07 22.51
CA GLN A 430 -12.12 37.97 21.63
C GLN A 430 -13.61 37.75 21.90
N ASP A 431 -14.06 38.20 23.06
CA ASP A 431 -15.47 38.50 23.35
C ASP A 431 -15.48 39.39 24.60
N GLN A 432 -15.23 40.69 24.39
CA GLN A 432 -15.75 41.80 25.20
C GLN A 432 -15.97 43.02 24.31
#